data_AF-A0A250F3T4-F1
#
_entry.id   AF-A0A250F3T4-F1
#
_cell.length_a   1.000
_cell.length_b   1.000
_cell.length_c   1.000
_cell.angle_alpha   90.00
_cell.angle_beta   90.00
_cell.angle_gamma   90.00
#
_symmetry.space_group_name_H-M   'P 1'
#
loop_
_entity.id
_entity.type
_entity.pdbx_description
1 polymer ?
#
loop_
_entity_poly.entity_id
_entity_poly.type
_entity_poly.pdbx_seq_one_letter_code
_entity_poly.pdbx_strand_id
1 'polypeptide(L)'
;MKDFPFEEEKEYIAMVEASKCRTYIGFIEALNDAFFIHTGQEPHINDTMWYIFSSDVGHRKIKILFMRSGALKKLSIYHEITADLEQWKRYWEAENPKNQLEWEFC
;
A
#
# COMPACT_ATOMS: atom_id res chain seq x y z
N MET A 1 24.90 5.84 -3.49
CA MET A 1 23.98 5.43 -2.40
C MET A 1 24.29 3.98 -2.09
N LYS A 2 24.38 3.60 -0.82
CA LYS A 2 24.43 2.17 -0.47
C LYS A 2 23.00 1.66 -0.70
N ASP A 3 22.82 0.82 -1.71
CA ASP A 3 21.62 0.00 -1.83
C ASP A 3 21.57 -0.89 -0.59
N PHE A 4 20.75 -0.52 0.39
CA PHE A 4 20.46 -1.42 1.48
C PHE A 4 19.70 -2.61 0.88
N PRO A 5 20.19 -3.84 1.09
CA PRO A 5 19.51 -5.01 0.55
C PRO A 5 18.11 -5.09 1.17
N PHE A 6 17.11 -5.36 0.33
CA PHE A 6 15.75 -5.61 0.79
C PHE A 6 15.74 -6.76 1.83
N GLU A 7 14.97 -6.61 2.89
CA GLU A 7 14.65 -7.67 3.85
C GLU A 7 13.75 -8.70 3.15
N GLU A 8 14.34 -9.81 2.70
CA GLU A 8 13.64 -10.82 1.89
C GLU A 8 12.82 -11.82 2.75
N GLU A 9 13.22 -12.03 4.00
CA GLU A 9 12.59 -13.01 4.89
C GLU A 9 11.47 -12.41 5.73
N LYS A 10 11.48 -11.09 5.95
CA LYS A 10 10.52 -10.39 6.81
C LYS A 10 9.41 -9.75 5.99
N GLU A 11 8.20 -9.88 6.49
CA GLU A 11 7.02 -9.18 5.97
C GLU A 11 6.86 -7.82 6.64
N TYR A 12 6.62 -6.78 5.83
CA TYR A 12 6.16 -5.49 6.32
C TYR A 12 4.63 -5.52 6.42
N ILE A 13 4.08 -5.16 7.58
CA ILE A 13 2.63 -5.12 7.80
C ILE A 13 2.21 -3.67 7.99
N ALA A 14 1.47 -3.14 7.02
CA ALA A 14 0.87 -1.80 7.08
C ALA A 14 -0.57 -1.90 7.59
N MET A 15 -0.91 -1.12 8.62
CA MET A 15 -2.29 -1.01 9.11
C MET A 15 -2.93 0.26 8.58
N VAL A 16 -3.89 0.12 7.67
CA VAL A 16 -4.62 1.22 7.03
C VAL A 16 -5.96 1.41 7.71
N GLU A 17 -6.28 2.65 8.09
CA GLU A 17 -7.59 2.99 8.64
C GLU A 17 -8.66 3.07 7.53
N ALA A 18 -9.43 2.01 7.33
CA ALA A 18 -10.38 1.94 6.23
C ALA A 18 -11.51 2.98 6.31
N SER A 19 -11.79 3.53 7.50
CA SER A 19 -12.78 4.60 7.66
C SER A 19 -12.35 5.93 7.01
N LYS A 20 -11.05 6.12 6.73
CA LYS A 20 -10.52 7.25 5.97
C LYS A 20 -10.62 7.05 4.45
N CYS A 21 -10.70 5.81 3.97
CA CYS A 21 -10.70 5.47 2.55
C CYS A 21 -12.05 5.69 1.84
N ARG A 22 -12.87 6.64 2.29
CA ARG A 22 -14.21 6.89 1.72
C ARG A 22 -14.16 7.71 0.42
N THR A 23 -13.03 8.35 0.17
CA THR A 23 -12.70 9.08 -1.06
C THR A 23 -11.31 8.66 -1.53
N TYR A 24 -11.00 8.89 -2.80
CA TYR A 24 -9.73 8.43 -3.39
C TYR A 24 -8.54 9.15 -2.74
N ILE A 25 -8.68 10.45 -2.49
CA ILE A 25 -7.71 11.23 -1.71
C ILE A 25 -7.56 10.64 -0.30
N GLY A 26 -8.67 10.33 0.39
CA GLY A 26 -8.60 9.74 1.74
C GLY A 26 -7.96 8.35 1.77
N PHE A 27 -8.06 7.58 0.68
CA PHE A 27 -7.33 6.33 0.53
C PHE A 27 -5.81 6.57 0.40
N ILE A 28 -5.39 7.52 -0.44
CA ILE A 28 -3.97 7.87 -0.60
C ILE A 28 -3.40 8.39 0.73
N GLU A 29 -4.11 9.26 1.42
CA GLU A 29 -3.71 9.78 2.75
C GLU A 29 -3.58 8.65 3.78
N ALA A 30 -4.53 7.71 3.80
CA ALA A 30 -4.48 6.58 4.73
C ALA A 30 -3.31 5.64 4.46
N LEU A 31 -2.92 5.46 3.19
CA LEU A 31 -1.70 4.74 2.83
C LEU A 31 -0.46 5.50 3.27
N ASN A 32 -0.38 6.80 2.97
CA ASN A 32 0.75 7.63 3.37
C ASN A 32 0.96 7.61 4.89
N ASP A 33 -0.11 7.72 5.67
CA ASP A 33 -0.07 7.56 7.12
C ASP A 33 0.48 6.18 7.54
N ALA A 34 -0.01 5.10 6.91
CA ALA A 34 0.37 3.72 7.27
C ALA A 34 1.82 3.38 6.92
N PHE A 35 2.39 4.02 5.91
CA PHE A 35 3.77 3.84 5.45
C PHE A 35 4.72 4.98 5.88
N PHE A 36 4.25 5.90 6.75
CA PHE A 36 5.00 7.05 7.25
C PHE A 36 5.56 7.97 6.15
N ILE A 37 4.77 8.15 5.08
CA ILE A 37 5.10 9.01 3.94
C ILE A 37 4.69 10.45 4.26
N HIS A 38 5.67 11.33 4.44
CA HIS A 38 5.44 12.74 4.78
C HIS A 38 6.16 13.66 3.78
N THR A 39 5.47 14.03 2.69
CA THR A 39 6.04 14.85 1.61
C THR A 39 5.78 16.35 1.76
N GLY A 40 4.78 16.74 2.57
CA GLY A 40 4.30 18.13 2.64
C GLY A 40 3.65 18.64 1.34
N GLN A 41 3.45 17.76 0.37
CA GLN A 41 2.81 18.02 -0.92
C GLN A 41 1.43 17.36 -0.98
N GLU A 42 0.65 17.70 -2.01
CA GLU A 42 -0.63 17.05 -2.25
C GLU A 42 -0.41 15.54 -2.54
N PRO A 43 -1.12 14.65 -1.85
CA PRO A 43 -0.93 13.21 -1.98
C PRO A 43 -1.30 12.72 -3.39
N HIS A 44 -0.38 11.98 -4.01
CA HIS A 44 -0.57 11.38 -5.32
C HIS A 44 -0.34 9.86 -5.28
N ILE A 45 -1.21 9.11 -5.95
CA ILE A 45 -1.25 7.66 -5.85
C ILE A 45 0.02 6.98 -6.37
N ASN A 46 0.59 7.47 -7.48
CA ASN A 46 1.80 6.88 -8.05
C ASN A 46 2.99 7.08 -7.11
N ASP A 47 3.13 8.25 -6.51
CA ASP A 47 4.25 8.55 -5.60
C ASP A 47 4.18 7.66 -4.35
N THR A 48 2.95 7.44 -3.86
CA THR A 48 2.66 6.53 -2.76
C THR A 48 3.07 5.09 -3.11
N MET A 49 2.63 4.59 -4.27
CA MET A 49 2.99 3.26 -4.74
C MET A 49 4.52 3.10 -4.91
N TRP A 50 5.17 4.07 -5.56
CA TRP A 50 6.62 4.03 -5.78
C TRP A 50 7.39 3.96 -4.47
N TYR A 51 6.97 4.71 -3.45
CA TYR A 51 7.56 4.65 -2.13
C TYR A 51 7.33 3.29 -1.45
N ILE A 52 6.10 2.76 -1.48
CA ILE A 52 5.76 1.47 -0.86
C ILE A 52 6.67 0.34 -1.37
N PHE A 53 7.02 0.38 -2.67
CA PHE A 53 7.85 -0.63 -3.32
C PHE A 53 9.33 -0.24 -3.45
N SER A 54 9.74 0.90 -2.87
CA SER A 54 11.15 1.32 -2.90
C SER A 54 11.97 0.64 -1.80
N SER A 55 13.28 0.86 -1.87
CA SER A 55 14.20 0.48 -0.79
C SER A 55 14.00 1.29 0.50
N ASP A 56 13.18 2.35 0.50
CA ASP A 56 12.85 3.11 1.71
C ASP A 56 11.97 2.29 2.66
N VAL A 57 10.99 1.54 2.13
CA VAL A 57 10.31 0.48 2.88
C VAL A 57 11.24 -0.71 3.02
N GLY A 58 11.89 -1.13 1.93
CA GLY A 58 12.96 -2.12 1.99
C GLY A 58 12.50 -3.55 2.29
N HIS A 59 11.23 -3.88 2.05
CA HIS A 59 10.67 -5.23 2.24
C HIS A 59 10.18 -5.84 0.93
N ARG A 60 10.51 -7.12 0.69
CA ARG A 60 10.01 -7.87 -0.47
C ARG A 60 8.54 -8.25 -0.31
N LYS A 61 8.16 -8.62 0.91
CA LYS A 61 6.81 -9.07 1.27
C LYS A 61 6.10 -7.96 2.02
N ILE A 62 4.98 -7.50 1.49
CA ILE A 62 4.19 -6.41 2.05
C ILE A 62 2.76 -6.89 2.22
N LYS A 63 2.20 -6.71 3.41
CA LYS A 63 0.81 -6.99 3.74
C LYS A 63 0.10 -5.71 4.18
N ILE A 64 -1.00 -5.37 3.52
CA ILE A 64 -1.83 -4.21 3.85
C ILE A 64 -3.12 -4.67 4.54
N LEU A 65 -3.28 -4.30 5.80
CA LEU A 65 -4.46 -4.61 6.60
C LEU A 65 -5.38 -3.38 6.67
N PHE A 66 -6.50 -3.42 5.96
CA PHE A 66 -7.53 -2.39 6.05
C PHE A 66 -8.42 -2.65 7.26
N MET A 67 -8.14 -1.94 8.35
CA MET A 67 -8.84 -2.09 9.63
C MET A 67 -10.22 -1.43 9.58
N ARG A 68 -11.23 -2.06 10.20
CA ARG A 68 -12.61 -1.54 10.31
C ARG A 68 -13.27 -1.32 8.94
N SER A 69 -13.03 -2.24 8.01
CA SER A 69 -13.37 -2.12 6.59
C SER A 69 -14.85 -2.36 6.23
N GLY A 70 -15.69 -2.77 7.18
CA GLY A 70 -17.08 -3.16 6.90
C GLY A 70 -17.94 -2.09 6.22
N ALA A 71 -17.67 -0.80 6.49
CA ALA A 71 -18.34 0.31 5.80
C ALA A 71 -17.77 0.55 4.39
N LEU A 72 -16.44 0.44 4.24
CA LEU A 72 -15.73 0.67 2.98
C LEU A 72 -16.23 -0.28 1.88
N LYS A 73 -16.41 -1.57 2.19
CA LYS A 73 -16.87 -2.61 1.26
C LYS A 73 -18.22 -2.31 0.58
N LYS A 74 -18.99 -1.35 1.09
CA LYS A 74 -20.31 -0.95 0.57
C LYS A 74 -20.26 0.29 -0.31
N LEU A 75 -19.09 0.93 -0.45
CA LEU A 75 -18.90 2.15 -1.23
C LEU A 75 -18.35 1.82 -2.61
N SER A 76 -18.66 2.65 -3.62
CA SER A 76 -18.17 2.45 -5.00
C SER A 76 -16.65 2.43 -5.08
N ILE A 77 -16.00 3.28 -4.29
CA ILE A 77 -14.54 3.40 -4.21
C ILE A 77 -13.83 2.10 -3.80
N TYR A 78 -14.52 1.19 -3.11
CA TYR A 78 -13.95 -0.12 -2.77
C TYR A 78 -13.45 -0.88 -4.02
N HIS A 79 -14.18 -0.77 -5.13
CA HIS A 79 -13.81 -1.40 -6.38
C HIS A 79 -12.59 -0.73 -7.02
N GLU A 80 -12.51 0.61 -6.93
CA GLU A 80 -11.35 1.38 -7.41
C GLU A 80 -10.08 1.02 -6.62
N ILE A 81 -10.17 1.01 -5.29
CA ILE A 81 -9.06 0.60 -4.41
C ILE A 81 -8.60 -0.83 -4.72
N THR A 82 -9.55 -1.75 -4.90
CA THR A 82 -9.21 -3.15 -5.20
C THR A 82 -8.53 -3.28 -6.57
N ALA A 83 -9.00 -2.54 -7.57
CA ALA A 83 -8.38 -2.54 -8.90
C ALA A 83 -6.93 -2.02 -8.86
N ASP A 84 -6.67 -0.95 -8.10
CA ASP A 84 -5.32 -0.42 -7.90
C ASP A 84 -4.42 -1.46 -7.22
N LEU A 85 -4.88 -2.07 -6.12
CA LEU A 85 -4.11 -3.10 -5.40
C LEU A 85 -3.81 -4.33 -6.27
N GLU A 86 -4.74 -4.74 -7.12
CA GLU A 86 -4.51 -5.81 -8.10
C GLU A 86 -3.46 -5.43 -9.15
N GLN A 87 -3.51 -4.19 -9.66
CA GLN A 87 -2.49 -3.68 -10.58
C GLN A 87 -1.12 -3.62 -9.91
N TRP A 88 -1.06 -3.12 -8.67
CA TRP A 88 0.16 -3.01 -7.88
C TRP A 88 0.77 -4.38 -7.59
N LYS A 89 -0.05 -5.38 -7.26
CA LYS A 89 0.42 -6.76 -7.05
C LYS A 89 1.07 -7.31 -8.32
N ARG A 90 0.40 -7.17 -9.47
CA ARG A 90 0.96 -7.63 -10.76
C ARG A 90 2.27 -6.94 -11.08
N TYR A 91 2.33 -5.63 -10.86
CA TYR A 91 3.55 -4.85 -11.07
C TYR A 91 4.68 -5.33 -10.14
N TRP A 92 4.45 -5.32 -8.82
CA TRP A 92 5.46 -5.63 -7.82
C TRP A 92 5.99 -7.06 -7.93
N GLU A 93 5.10 -8.03 -8.11
CA GLU A 93 5.47 -9.45 -8.17
C GLU A 93 6.15 -9.84 -9.49
N ALA A 94 6.00 -9.04 -10.55
CA ALA A 94 6.73 -9.23 -11.81
C ALA A 94 8.21 -8.80 -11.71
N GLU A 95 8.53 -7.82 -10.85
CA GLU A 95 9.89 -7.28 -10.72
C GLU A 95 10.88 -8.26 -10.05
N ASN A 96 10.39 -9.15 -9.18
CA ASN A 96 11.22 -10.14 -8.52
C ASN A 96 10.39 -11.34 -8.02
N PRO A 97 10.85 -12.59 -8.20
CA PRO A 97 10.09 -13.78 -7.75
C PRO A 97 9.88 -13.89 -6.23
N LYS A 98 10.63 -13.12 -5.42
CA LYS A 98 10.45 -13.05 -3.96
C LYS A 98 9.52 -11.92 -3.52
N ASN A 99 9.18 -11.00 -4.42
CA ASN A 99 8.23 -9.95 -4.11
C ASN A 99 6.85 -10.55 -3.87
N GLN A 100 6.15 -10.06 -2.86
CA GLN A 100 4.80 -10.48 -2.54
C GLN A 100 4.01 -9.28 -2.03
N LEU A 101 2.83 -9.07 -2.59
CA LEU A 101 1.86 -8.10 -2.08
C LEU A 101 0.57 -8.83 -1.70
N GLU A 102 0.16 -8.66 -0.46
CA GLU A 102 -1.12 -9.13 0.05
C GLU A 102 -1.91 -8.00 0.68
N TRP A 103 -3.22 -8.12 0.67
CA TRP A 103 -4.09 -7.23 1.44
C TRP A 103 -5.28 -7.98 2.01
N GLU A 104 -5.77 -7.47 3.12
CA GLU A 104 -6.96 -7.99 3.78
C GLU A 104 -7.85 -6.84 4.24
N PHE A 105 -9.15 -7.01 4.06
CA PHE A 105 -10.16 -6.08 4.58
C PHE A 105 -10.79 -6.66 5.83
N CYS A 106 -10.27 -6.27 6.99
CA CYS A 106 -10.63 -6.75 8.32
C CYS A 106 -11.85 -6.01 8.90
#